data_AF-A0A8B9JCT1-F1
#
_entry.id   AF-A0A8B9JCT1-F1
#
_cell.length_a   1.000
_cell.length_b   1.000
_cell.length_c   1.000
_cell.angle_alpha   90.00
_cell.angle_beta   90.00
_cell.angle_gamma   90.00
#
_symmetry.space_group_name_H-M   'P 1'
#
loop_
_entity.id
_entity.type
_entity.pdbx_description
1 polymer ?
#
loop_
_entity_poly.entity_id
_entity_poly.type
_entity_poly.pdbx_seq_one_letter_code
_entity_poly.pdbx_strand_id
1 'polypeptide(L)'
;MTTHVTLEDALSNVDLLEELPLPDQQPCIEPPPSSIMYQANFDTNFEDRNAFVTGIARYIEQATVHSSMNEMLEEGHEYAVMLYTWRSCSRAIPQVKCNEQPNRVEIYEKTVEVLEPEVTKLMKFMYFQRKAIERFCSEVKRLCHAERRKDFVSEAYLLTLGKFINMFAVLDELKNMKCSVKNDHSAYKRAAQFLRKMADPQSIQESQNLSMFLANHNRITQCLHQQLEVIPGYEELLADIVNICVDYYENKMYLTPSEKHMLLKVMGFGLYLMDGNVSNIYKLDAKKRINLGKIDKFFKLQVVPLFGDMQIELSRYIETSAHYEENKSKWTCTQSSISPQYNLCEQMVQIRDDHIRFISELARYSNSEVVTGSGLDSQKSDEEYRELFDLALRGLQLLSKWSTHVMEVYSWKLVHPTDKFCNKDCPGTAEEYERATRYNYTSEEKFALVEVIAMIKGLQVLMGRMESVFNQAIRNTIYAALQDFAQVTLREPLRQAVRKKKNVLISVLQAIRKTICDWEGSREPPNDPCLRGEKDPKGGFDIKVPRRAVGPSSTQVSYMEDATDMTGLKKQTQTYTAEKRTRQQQGNT
;
A
#
# COMPACT_ATOMS: atom_id res chain seq x y z
N MET A 1 11.40 41.46 37.90
CA MET A 1 10.11 41.97 37.40
C MET A 1 9.08 40.89 37.66
N THR A 2 8.13 41.14 38.55
CA THR A 2 7.01 40.23 38.83
C THR A 2 6.07 40.27 37.64
N THR A 3 6.02 39.20 36.86
CA THR A 3 5.04 39.03 35.78
C THR A 3 3.66 38.93 36.40
N HIS A 4 2.82 39.96 36.18
CA HIS A 4 1.42 39.94 36.59
C HIS A 4 0.68 38.96 35.67
N VAL A 5 0.25 37.84 36.23
CA VAL A 5 -0.68 36.90 35.57
C VAL A 5 -2.06 37.55 35.56
N THR A 6 -2.71 37.61 34.40
CA THR A 6 -4.04 38.20 34.27
C THR A 6 -5.13 37.27 34.81
N LEU A 7 -6.31 37.81 35.13
CA LEU A 7 -7.44 36.99 35.56
C LEU A 7 -7.91 36.05 34.45
N GLU A 8 -7.85 36.48 33.18
CA GLU A 8 -8.13 35.61 32.04
C GLU A 8 -7.13 34.46 31.92
N ASP A 9 -5.82 34.69 32.11
CA ASP A 9 -4.83 33.61 32.11
C ASP A 9 -5.08 32.60 33.23
N ALA A 10 -5.50 33.09 34.41
CA ALA A 10 -5.82 32.23 35.55
C ALA A 10 -7.09 31.41 35.31
N LEU A 11 -8.12 31.99 34.70
CA LEU A 11 -9.37 31.30 34.34
C LEU A 11 -9.13 30.29 33.22
N SER A 12 -8.38 30.65 32.18
CA SER A 12 -8.01 29.73 31.09
C SER A 12 -7.24 28.52 31.61
N ASN A 13 -6.35 28.70 32.59
CA ASN A 13 -5.66 27.59 33.26
C ASN A 13 -6.60 26.69 34.07
N VAL A 14 -7.70 27.21 34.61
CA VAL A 14 -8.73 26.42 35.31
C VAL A 14 -9.63 25.68 34.32
N ASP A 15 -10.02 26.32 33.23
CA ASP A 15 -10.80 25.70 32.16
C ASP A 15 -10.02 24.52 31.53
N LEU A 16 -8.69 24.64 31.42
CA LEU A 16 -7.78 23.57 31.03
C LEU A 16 -7.80 22.34 31.96
N LEU A 17 -8.13 22.52 33.23
CA LEU A 17 -8.32 21.41 34.18
C LEU A 17 -9.67 20.70 33.97
N GLU A 18 -10.67 21.41 33.46
CA GLU A 18 -12.00 20.86 33.15
C GLU A 18 -11.98 20.05 31.83
N GLU A 19 -11.11 20.43 30.89
CA GLU A 19 -10.82 19.65 29.67
C GLU A 19 -9.85 18.48 29.90
N LEU A 20 -9.24 18.40 31.08
CA LEU A 20 -8.25 17.39 31.40
C LEU A 20 -8.95 16.03 31.48
N PRO A 21 -8.66 15.09 30.57
CA PRO A 21 -9.31 13.79 30.58
C PRO A 21 -8.98 13.12 31.91
N LEU A 22 -9.98 12.99 32.78
CA LEU A 22 -9.87 12.15 33.96
C LEU A 22 -9.46 10.75 33.46
N PRO A 23 -8.49 10.08 34.11
CA PRO A 23 -8.11 8.73 33.75
C PRO A 23 -9.29 7.81 34.10
N ASP A 24 -10.26 7.73 33.20
CA ASP A 24 -11.13 6.59 33.19
C ASP A 24 -10.20 5.41 32.91
N GLN A 25 -10.04 4.51 33.87
CA GLN A 25 -9.16 3.35 33.73
C GLN A 25 -9.68 2.37 32.66
N GLN A 26 -10.80 2.71 32.00
CA GLN A 26 -11.34 1.95 30.90
C GLN A 26 -10.44 2.13 29.66
N PRO A 27 -9.80 1.05 29.17
CA PRO A 27 -9.03 1.10 27.94
C PRO A 27 -9.92 1.52 26.77
N CYS A 28 -9.49 2.56 26.03
CA CYS A 28 -10.19 3.01 24.83
C CYS A 28 -10.06 1.95 23.72
N ILE A 29 -11.13 1.18 23.50
CA ILE A 29 -11.22 0.16 22.44
C ILE A 29 -12.10 0.59 21.26
N GLU A 30 -12.62 1.81 21.31
CA GLU A 30 -13.42 2.41 20.23
C GLU A 30 -12.55 3.29 19.32
N PRO A 31 -12.83 3.34 18.01
CA PRO A 31 -12.16 4.30 17.14
C PRO A 31 -12.64 5.73 17.44
N PRO A 32 -11.79 6.76 17.28
CA PRO A 32 -12.24 8.14 17.32
C PRO A 32 -13.24 8.43 16.19
N PRO A 33 -14.13 9.42 16.35
CA PRO A 33 -14.97 9.90 15.27
C PRO A 33 -14.11 10.40 14.10
N SER A 34 -14.62 10.27 12.87
CA SER A 34 -13.92 10.80 11.69
C SER A 34 -13.72 12.30 11.81
N SER A 35 -12.50 12.76 11.52
CA SER A 35 -12.16 14.19 11.49
C SER A 35 -13.00 14.89 10.40
N ILE A 36 -13.57 16.05 10.73
CA ILE A 36 -14.34 16.91 9.79
C ILE A 36 -13.43 18.04 9.26
N MET A 37 -12.10 17.86 9.29
CA MET A 37 -11.20 18.85 8.67
C MET A 37 -11.29 18.78 7.15
N TYR A 38 -11.68 19.90 6.54
CA TYR A 38 -11.60 20.09 5.10
C TYR A 38 -10.15 20.37 4.72
N GLN A 39 -9.52 19.44 4.00
CA GLN A 39 -8.23 19.66 3.37
C GLN A 39 -8.39 19.70 1.86
N ALA A 40 -7.71 20.63 1.20
CA ALA A 40 -7.58 20.61 -0.24
C ALA A 40 -6.82 19.34 -0.66
N ASN A 41 -7.45 18.48 -1.45
CA ASN A 41 -6.82 17.29 -2.00
C ASN A 41 -5.88 17.70 -3.14
N PHE A 42 -4.58 17.55 -2.93
CA PHE A 42 -3.54 17.79 -3.95
C PHE A 42 -3.07 16.48 -4.64
N ASP A 43 -3.72 15.35 -4.34
CA ASP A 43 -3.64 14.15 -5.15
C ASP A 43 -4.62 14.26 -6.33
N THR A 44 -4.08 14.65 -7.48
CA THR A 44 -4.83 14.93 -8.71
C THR A 44 -4.78 13.76 -9.68
N ASN A 45 -4.17 12.62 -9.30
CA ASN A 45 -3.89 11.51 -10.22
C ASN A 45 -3.30 12.01 -11.56
N PHE A 46 -2.38 12.97 -11.49
CA PHE A 46 -1.72 13.60 -12.63
C PHE A 46 -2.60 14.48 -13.53
N GLU A 47 -3.81 14.91 -13.15
CA GLU A 47 -4.63 15.82 -13.99
C GLU A 47 -3.88 17.10 -14.43
N ASP A 48 -3.03 17.63 -13.57
CA ASP A 48 -2.20 18.82 -13.79
C ASP A 48 -0.87 18.54 -14.51
N ARG A 49 -0.64 17.32 -15.02
CA ARG A 49 0.60 16.92 -15.76
C ARG A 49 0.97 17.88 -16.90
N ASN A 50 -0.04 18.46 -17.56
CA ASN A 50 0.14 19.36 -18.69
C ASN A 50 0.62 20.76 -18.26
N ALA A 51 0.63 21.09 -16.97
CA ALA A 51 1.20 22.34 -16.47
C ALA A 51 2.73 22.28 -16.39
N PHE A 52 3.32 21.07 -16.30
CA PHE A 52 4.75 20.86 -16.05
C PHE A 52 5.54 20.49 -17.32
N VAL A 53 5.24 21.17 -18.45
CA VAL A 53 5.68 20.91 -19.85
C VAL A 53 7.20 20.94 -20.07
N THR A 54 8.02 21.04 -19.03
CA THR A 54 9.47 21.24 -19.17
C THR A 54 10.20 19.95 -19.52
N GLY A 55 10.19 19.60 -20.81
CA GLY A 55 11.35 19.04 -21.52
C GLY A 55 11.44 17.53 -21.68
N ILE A 56 10.58 16.72 -21.05
CA ILE A 56 10.64 15.26 -21.20
C ILE A 56 9.22 14.71 -21.42
N ALA A 57 8.76 14.75 -22.67
CA ALA A 57 7.45 14.24 -23.12
C ALA A 57 7.16 12.81 -22.62
N ARG A 58 8.22 12.03 -22.41
CA ARG A 58 8.18 10.68 -21.86
C ARG A 58 7.58 10.60 -20.44
N TYR A 59 7.81 11.58 -19.58
CA TYR A 59 7.23 11.57 -18.23
C TYR A 59 5.72 11.86 -18.27
N ILE A 60 5.26 12.72 -19.18
CA ILE A 60 3.84 12.97 -19.39
C ILE A 60 3.15 11.71 -19.92
N GLU A 61 3.77 11.02 -20.89
CA GLU A 61 3.27 9.74 -21.40
C GLU A 61 3.17 8.71 -20.28
N GLN A 62 4.23 8.57 -19.47
CA GLN A 62 4.27 7.64 -18.34
C GLN A 62 3.22 8.00 -17.28
N ALA A 63 3.08 9.26 -16.90
CA ALA A 63 2.05 9.73 -15.98
C ALA A 63 0.64 9.43 -16.53
N THR A 64 0.43 9.57 -17.85
CA THR A 64 -0.85 9.24 -18.53
C THR A 64 -1.20 7.77 -18.41
N VAL A 65 -0.23 6.90 -18.68
CA VAL A 65 -0.45 5.47 -18.50
C VAL A 65 -0.64 5.11 -17.03
N HIS A 66 0.17 5.67 -16.13
CA HIS A 66 0.11 5.42 -14.69
C HIS A 66 -1.25 5.82 -14.10
N SER A 67 -1.72 7.03 -14.40
CA SER A 67 -3.04 7.54 -13.98
C SER A 67 -4.18 6.63 -14.41
N SER A 68 -4.20 6.23 -15.69
CA SER A 68 -5.20 5.29 -16.23
C SER A 68 -5.12 3.89 -15.61
N MET A 69 -3.93 3.46 -15.17
CA MET A 69 -3.75 2.19 -14.46
C MET A 69 -4.23 2.26 -13.01
N ASN A 70 -4.05 3.38 -12.32
CA ASN A 70 -4.57 3.60 -10.97
C ASN A 70 -6.10 3.52 -10.93
N GLU A 71 -6.79 4.15 -11.89
CA GLU A 71 -8.25 4.06 -12.01
C GLU A 71 -8.75 2.62 -12.13
N MET A 72 -8.01 1.77 -12.86
CA MET A 72 -8.35 0.37 -13.04
C MET A 72 -8.08 -0.47 -11.77
N LEU A 73 -7.11 -0.08 -10.93
CA LEU A 73 -6.92 -0.70 -9.62
C LEU A 73 -8.10 -0.40 -8.69
N GLU A 74 -8.60 0.83 -8.70
CA GLU A 74 -9.80 1.22 -7.94
C GLU A 74 -11.04 0.46 -8.42
N GLU A 75 -11.27 0.39 -9.75
CA GLU A 75 -12.36 -0.42 -10.33
C GLU A 75 -12.21 -1.90 -9.93
N GLY A 76 -10.99 -2.44 -9.92
CA GLY A 76 -10.71 -3.79 -9.45
C GLY A 76 -11.02 -4.01 -7.97
N HIS A 77 -10.78 -3.00 -7.13
CA HIS A 77 -11.13 -3.03 -5.72
C HIS A 77 -12.65 -3.11 -5.52
N GLU A 78 -13.44 -2.37 -6.29
CA GLU A 78 -14.90 -2.45 -6.25
C GLU A 78 -15.40 -3.88 -6.56
N TYR A 79 -14.82 -4.56 -7.56
CA TYR A 79 -15.16 -5.95 -7.84
C TYR A 79 -14.70 -6.91 -6.74
N ALA A 80 -13.57 -6.65 -6.09
CA ALA A 80 -13.14 -7.43 -4.93
C ALA A 80 -14.15 -7.31 -3.78
N VAL A 81 -14.62 -6.10 -3.46
CA VAL A 81 -15.68 -5.86 -2.48
C VAL A 81 -16.97 -6.57 -2.88
N MET A 82 -17.38 -6.47 -4.15
CA MET A 82 -18.57 -7.15 -4.67
C MET A 82 -18.49 -8.67 -4.46
N LEU A 83 -17.38 -9.31 -4.84
CA LEU A 83 -17.19 -10.75 -4.66
C LEU A 83 -17.17 -11.14 -3.19
N TYR A 84 -16.43 -10.39 -2.36
CA TYR A 84 -16.29 -10.66 -0.94
C TYR A 84 -17.63 -10.56 -0.19
N THR A 85 -18.44 -9.57 -0.52
CA THR A 85 -19.75 -9.33 0.13
C THR A 85 -20.89 -10.14 -0.49
N TRP A 86 -20.65 -10.87 -1.58
CA TRP A 86 -21.66 -11.70 -2.24
C TRP A 86 -22.15 -12.83 -1.35
N ARG A 87 -23.39 -12.72 -0.87
CA ARG A 87 -24.13 -13.80 -0.19
C ARG A 87 -25.08 -14.48 -1.17
N SER A 88 -25.35 -15.77 -0.95
CA SER A 88 -26.14 -16.55 -1.89
C SER A 88 -27.61 -16.13 -1.88
N CYS A 89 -28.08 -15.63 -3.02
CA CYS A 89 -29.50 -15.36 -3.25
C CYS A 89 -30.26 -16.67 -3.51
N SER A 90 -29.65 -17.62 -4.23
CA SER A 90 -30.26 -18.92 -4.54
C SER A 90 -30.57 -19.79 -3.32
N ARG A 91 -29.87 -19.61 -2.20
CA ARG A 91 -30.23 -20.26 -0.92
C ARG A 91 -31.52 -19.71 -0.30
N ALA A 92 -31.88 -18.46 -0.61
CA ALA A 92 -33.12 -17.83 -0.14
C ALA A 92 -34.31 -18.07 -1.09
N ILE A 93 -34.05 -18.50 -2.32
CA ILE A 93 -35.09 -18.77 -3.33
C ILE A 93 -35.75 -20.14 -3.07
N PRO A 94 -37.10 -20.22 -3.01
CA PRO A 94 -37.81 -21.50 -2.90
C PRO A 94 -37.47 -22.43 -4.07
N GLN A 95 -37.00 -23.65 -3.76
CA GLN A 95 -36.66 -24.61 -4.80
C GLN A 95 -37.90 -25.25 -5.42
N VAL A 96 -37.91 -25.35 -6.75
CA VAL A 96 -38.92 -26.11 -7.49
C VAL A 96 -38.66 -27.61 -7.28
N LYS A 97 -39.58 -28.31 -6.61
CA LYS A 97 -39.42 -29.72 -6.22
C LYS A 97 -39.75 -30.69 -7.36
N CYS A 98 -40.77 -30.39 -8.15
CA CYS A 98 -41.19 -31.20 -9.28
C CYS A 98 -41.73 -30.34 -10.42
N ASN A 99 -41.94 -30.97 -11.58
CA ASN A 99 -42.40 -30.27 -12.76
C ASN A 99 -43.87 -29.81 -12.66
N GLU A 100 -44.71 -30.49 -11.88
CA GLU A 100 -46.13 -30.15 -11.69
C GLU A 100 -46.39 -29.11 -10.58
N GLN A 101 -45.35 -28.53 -9.98
CA GLN A 101 -45.51 -27.57 -8.88
C GLN A 101 -46.31 -26.32 -9.35
N PRO A 102 -47.42 -25.93 -8.67
CA PRO A 102 -48.32 -24.88 -9.14
C PRO A 102 -47.65 -23.51 -9.33
N ASN A 103 -46.83 -23.08 -8.36
CA ASN A 103 -46.14 -21.79 -8.38
C ASN A 103 -44.77 -21.82 -9.08
N ARG A 104 -44.49 -22.85 -9.90
CA ARG A 104 -43.21 -23.02 -10.59
C ARG A 104 -42.86 -21.83 -11.50
N VAL A 105 -43.83 -21.32 -12.25
CA VAL A 105 -43.62 -20.19 -13.18
C VAL A 105 -43.30 -18.93 -12.39
N GLU A 106 -44.12 -18.61 -11.39
CA GLU A 106 -43.95 -17.44 -10.52
C GLU A 106 -42.58 -17.44 -9.83
N ILE A 107 -42.15 -18.59 -9.29
CA ILE A 107 -40.81 -18.73 -8.70
C ILE A 107 -39.73 -18.37 -9.70
N TYR A 108 -39.80 -18.86 -10.93
CA TYR A 108 -38.79 -18.56 -11.95
C TYR A 108 -38.84 -17.10 -12.42
N GLU A 109 -40.02 -16.50 -12.54
CA GLU A 109 -40.17 -15.08 -12.89
C GLU A 109 -39.50 -14.20 -11.83
N LYS A 110 -39.79 -14.45 -10.56
CA LYS A 110 -39.17 -13.74 -9.43
C LYS A 110 -37.68 -14.07 -9.27
N THR A 111 -37.26 -15.28 -9.59
CA THR A 111 -35.83 -15.65 -9.63
C THR A 111 -35.07 -14.80 -10.64
N VAL A 112 -35.61 -14.63 -11.85
CA VAL A 112 -35.00 -13.78 -12.88
C VAL A 112 -35.00 -12.32 -12.43
N GLU A 113 -36.14 -11.80 -11.95
CA GLU A 113 -36.26 -10.40 -11.49
C GLU A 113 -35.21 -10.04 -10.43
N VAL A 114 -34.95 -10.94 -9.47
CA VAL A 114 -33.97 -10.71 -8.40
C VAL A 114 -32.53 -10.88 -8.88
N LEU A 115 -32.24 -11.91 -9.69
CA LEU A 115 -30.87 -12.28 -10.04
C LEU A 115 -30.33 -11.57 -11.29
N GLU A 116 -31.18 -11.03 -12.16
CA GLU A 116 -30.75 -10.37 -13.41
C GLU A 116 -29.81 -9.17 -13.18
N PRO A 117 -30.09 -8.24 -12.23
CA PRO A 117 -29.17 -7.15 -11.92
C PRO A 117 -27.82 -7.66 -11.38
N GLU A 118 -27.84 -8.74 -10.59
CA GLU A 118 -26.64 -9.33 -10.01
C GLU A 118 -25.80 -10.05 -11.08
N VAL A 119 -26.42 -10.82 -11.98
CA VAL A 119 -25.74 -11.44 -13.12
C VAL A 119 -25.13 -10.38 -14.04
N THR A 120 -25.76 -9.22 -14.19
CA THR A 120 -25.16 -8.09 -14.92
C THR A 120 -23.85 -7.63 -14.28
N LYS A 121 -23.73 -7.60 -12.95
CA LYS A 121 -22.47 -7.30 -12.28
C LYS A 121 -21.40 -8.37 -12.55
N LEU A 122 -21.78 -9.66 -12.60
CA LEU A 122 -20.87 -10.76 -12.94
C LEU A 122 -20.37 -10.69 -14.40
N MET A 123 -21.25 -10.28 -15.32
CA MET A 123 -20.86 -10.01 -16.71
C MET A 123 -19.84 -8.88 -16.78
N LYS A 124 -20.10 -7.77 -16.09
CA LYS A 124 -19.16 -6.64 -16.00
C LYS A 124 -17.82 -7.06 -15.40
N PHE A 125 -17.83 -7.85 -14.32
CA PHE A 125 -16.60 -8.42 -13.73
C PHE A 125 -15.82 -9.30 -14.72
N MET A 126 -16.51 -10.19 -15.45
CA MET A 126 -15.88 -11.05 -16.46
C MET A 126 -15.20 -10.21 -17.57
N TYR A 127 -15.84 -9.12 -18.00
CA TYR A 127 -15.26 -8.20 -18.99
C TYR A 127 -14.13 -7.36 -18.42
N PHE A 128 -14.28 -6.87 -17.19
CA PHE A 128 -13.26 -6.11 -16.49
C PHE A 128 -11.96 -6.89 -16.38
N GLN A 129 -11.98 -8.12 -15.82
CA GLN A 129 -10.75 -8.89 -15.63
C GLN A 129 -10.05 -9.17 -16.96
N ARG A 130 -10.80 -9.40 -18.04
CA ARG A 130 -10.24 -9.63 -19.38
C ARG A 130 -9.53 -8.38 -19.89
N LYS A 131 -10.20 -7.22 -19.81
CA LYS A 131 -9.65 -5.91 -20.18
C LYS A 131 -8.42 -5.57 -19.34
N ALA A 132 -8.45 -5.88 -18.04
CA ALA A 132 -7.34 -5.63 -17.12
C ALA A 132 -6.11 -6.49 -17.45
N ILE A 133 -6.29 -7.78 -17.71
CA ILE A 133 -5.20 -8.67 -18.17
C ILE A 133 -4.62 -8.16 -19.48
N GLU A 134 -5.46 -7.86 -20.48
CA GLU A 134 -5.01 -7.37 -21.79
C GLU A 134 -4.22 -6.06 -21.66
N ARG A 135 -4.71 -5.12 -20.84
CA ARG A 135 -4.03 -3.84 -20.59
C ARG A 135 -2.69 -4.05 -19.88
N PHE A 136 -2.65 -4.88 -18.84
CA PHE A 136 -1.42 -5.21 -18.11
C PHE A 136 -0.39 -5.89 -19.03
N CYS A 137 -0.79 -6.93 -19.76
CA CYS A 137 0.10 -7.64 -20.69
C CYS A 137 0.58 -6.74 -21.84
N SER A 138 -0.27 -5.85 -22.36
CA SER A 138 0.15 -4.85 -23.36
C SER A 138 1.25 -3.95 -22.81
N GLU A 139 1.15 -3.57 -21.55
CA GLU A 139 2.14 -2.73 -20.90
C GLU A 139 3.45 -3.47 -20.63
N VAL A 140 3.37 -4.72 -20.15
CA VAL A 140 4.53 -5.62 -20.05
C VAL A 140 5.22 -5.75 -21.40
N LYS A 141 4.46 -5.99 -22.48
CA LYS A 141 5.00 -6.10 -23.85
C LYS A 141 5.70 -4.80 -24.30
N ARG A 142 5.14 -3.64 -23.97
CA ARG A 142 5.71 -2.32 -24.30
C ARG A 142 7.06 -2.11 -23.60
N LEU A 143 7.14 -2.45 -22.31
CA LEU A 143 8.33 -2.29 -21.48
C LEU A 143 9.41 -3.34 -21.77
N CYS A 144 9.03 -4.56 -22.18
CA CYS A 144 9.97 -5.63 -22.52
C CYS A 144 10.56 -5.53 -23.92
N HIS A 145 10.09 -4.59 -24.76
CA HIS A 145 10.60 -4.37 -26.12
C HIS A 145 12.11 -4.16 -26.13
N ALA A 146 12.83 -4.72 -27.11
CA ALA A 146 14.29 -4.76 -27.12
C ALA A 146 14.96 -3.38 -27.00
N GLU A 147 14.35 -2.35 -27.59
CA GLU A 147 14.82 -0.97 -27.50
C GLU A 147 14.46 -0.31 -26.16
N ARG A 148 13.34 -0.68 -25.53
CA ARG A 148 12.85 -0.08 -24.28
C ARG A 148 13.33 -0.79 -23.02
N ARG A 149 13.80 -2.04 -23.10
CA ARG A 149 14.31 -2.79 -21.94
C ARG A 149 15.53 -2.13 -21.28
N LYS A 150 16.27 -1.32 -22.04
CA LYS A 150 17.42 -0.54 -21.53
C LYS A 150 17.01 0.80 -20.93
N ASP A 151 15.74 1.16 -21.08
CA ASP A 151 15.25 2.44 -20.64
C ASP A 151 14.85 2.42 -19.15
N PHE A 152 14.91 3.60 -18.52
CA PHE A 152 14.49 3.77 -17.14
C PHE A 152 12.98 3.58 -16.95
N VAL A 153 12.60 2.73 -16.00
CA VAL A 153 11.23 2.58 -15.52
C VAL A 153 11.20 3.05 -14.08
N SER A 154 10.25 3.91 -13.71
CA SER A 154 10.23 4.45 -12.35
C SER A 154 9.78 3.43 -11.32
N GLU A 155 10.29 3.58 -10.11
CA GLU A 155 9.96 2.74 -8.97
C GLU A 155 8.45 2.74 -8.67
N ALA A 156 7.83 3.92 -8.64
CA ALA A 156 6.39 4.05 -8.43
C ALA A 156 5.59 3.29 -9.49
N TYR A 157 6.06 3.29 -10.73
CA TYR A 157 5.39 2.56 -11.81
C TYR A 157 5.55 1.05 -11.69
N LEU A 158 6.74 0.56 -11.31
CA LEU A 158 6.94 -0.87 -10.99
C LEU A 158 6.06 -1.33 -9.84
N LEU A 159 5.90 -0.51 -8.80
CA LEU A 159 4.98 -0.81 -7.69
C LEU A 159 3.53 -0.87 -8.15
N THR A 160 3.09 0.04 -9.03
CA THR A 160 1.75 -0.02 -9.62
C THR A 160 1.54 -1.29 -10.43
N LEU A 161 2.53 -1.73 -11.23
CA LEU A 161 2.47 -3.04 -11.88
C LEU A 161 2.42 -4.20 -10.87
N GLY A 162 3.15 -4.09 -9.76
CA GLY A 162 3.03 -5.01 -8.63
C GLY A 162 1.63 -5.05 -8.03
N LYS A 163 0.98 -3.90 -7.82
CA LYS A 163 -0.41 -3.82 -7.35
C LYS A 163 -1.38 -4.52 -8.31
N PHE A 164 -1.16 -4.45 -9.63
CA PHE A 164 -1.93 -5.22 -10.61
C PHE A 164 -1.78 -6.73 -10.42
N ILE A 165 -0.55 -7.22 -10.24
CA ILE A 165 -0.28 -8.63 -9.96
C ILE A 165 -1.07 -9.06 -8.72
N ASN A 166 -1.00 -8.29 -7.63
CA ASN A 166 -1.77 -8.56 -6.42
C ASN A 166 -3.29 -8.48 -6.65
N MET A 167 -3.79 -7.54 -7.44
CA MET A 167 -5.21 -7.43 -7.79
C MET A 167 -5.71 -8.69 -8.49
N PHE A 168 -4.95 -9.24 -9.44
CA PHE A 168 -5.33 -10.48 -10.11
C PHE A 168 -5.41 -11.67 -9.13
N ALA A 169 -4.45 -11.79 -8.21
CA ALA A 169 -4.48 -12.81 -7.17
C ALA A 169 -5.73 -12.68 -6.27
N VAL A 170 -6.01 -11.47 -5.79
CA VAL A 170 -7.18 -11.19 -4.95
C VAL A 170 -8.49 -11.55 -5.66
N LEU A 171 -8.65 -11.11 -6.91
CA LEU A 171 -9.87 -11.37 -7.67
C LEU A 171 -10.08 -12.85 -7.99
N ASP A 172 -9.01 -13.58 -8.33
CA ASP A 172 -9.12 -15.00 -8.66
C ASP A 172 -9.44 -15.82 -7.41
N GLU A 173 -8.77 -15.58 -6.29
CA GLU A 173 -9.04 -16.28 -5.03
C GLU A 173 -10.44 -15.99 -4.48
N LEU A 174 -10.88 -14.72 -4.53
CA LEU A 174 -12.26 -14.37 -4.16
C LEU A 174 -13.28 -15.10 -5.04
N LYS A 175 -13.05 -15.12 -6.36
CA LYS A 175 -13.89 -15.87 -7.29
C LYS A 175 -13.88 -17.37 -6.99
N ASN A 176 -12.73 -17.93 -6.66
CA ASN A 176 -12.54 -19.35 -6.37
C ASN A 176 -13.32 -19.79 -5.13
N MET A 177 -13.26 -19.00 -4.05
CA MET A 177 -13.91 -19.35 -2.78
C MET A 177 -15.43 -19.12 -2.80
N LYS A 178 -15.92 -18.19 -3.64
CA LYS A 178 -17.33 -17.79 -3.65
C LYS A 178 -18.22 -18.70 -4.51
N CYS A 179 -18.47 -19.92 -4.02
CA CYS A 179 -19.45 -20.85 -4.60
C CYS A 179 -20.85 -20.22 -4.80
N SER A 180 -21.23 -19.26 -3.94
CA SER A 180 -22.49 -18.50 -4.05
C SER A 180 -22.66 -17.83 -5.41
N VAL A 181 -21.60 -17.23 -5.96
CA VAL A 181 -21.60 -16.53 -7.25
C VAL A 181 -21.95 -17.50 -8.38
N LYS A 182 -21.26 -18.65 -8.42
CA LYS A 182 -21.51 -19.72 -9.41
C LYS A 182 -22.93 -20.27 -9.30
N ASN A 183 -23.41 -20.49 -8.08
CA ASN A 183 -24.73 -21.07 -7.83
C ASN A 183 -25.86 -20.10 -8.19
N ASP A 184 -25.72 -18.82 -7.87
CA ASP A 184 -26.71 -17.79 -8.20
C ASP A 184 -26.81 -17.61 -9.73
N HIS A 185 -25.68 -17.53 -10.45
CA HIS A 185 -25.71 -17.52 -11.91
C HIS A 185 -26.37 -18.78 -12.49
N SER A 186 -26.09 -19.96 -11.91
CA SER A 186 -26.70 -21.23 -12.36
C SER A 186 -28.21 -21.29 -12.08
N ALA A 187 -28.68 -20.68 -10.99
CA ALA A 187 -30.11 -20.56 -10.68
C ALA A 187 -30.80 -19.62 -11.67
N TYR A 188 -30.20 -18.46 -11.94
CA TYR A 188 -30.65 -17.51 -12.96
C TYR A 188 -30.73 -18.17 -14.34
N LYS A 189 -29.66 -18.83 -14.80
CA LYS A 189 -29.61 -19.47 -16.12
C LYS A 189 -30.72 -20.49 -16.31
N ARG A 190 -31.00 -21.32 -15.30
CA ARG A 190 -32.11 -22.29 -15.34
C ARG A 190 -33.48 -21.62 -15.45
N ALA A 191 -33.72 -20.56 -14.66
CA ALA A 191 -34.97 -19.82 -14.67
C ALA A 191 -35.19 -19.10 -16.02
N ALA A 192 -34.17 -18.39 -16.51
CA ALA A 192 -34.22 -17.66 -17.77
C ALA A 192 -34.44 -18.58 -18.99
N GLN A 193 -33.80 -19.76 -18.99
CA GLN A 193 -34.03 -20.78 -20.02
C GLN A 193 -35.45 -21.34 -19.99
N PHE A 194 -35.99 -21.63 -18.80
CA PHE A 194 -37.37 -22.10 -18.66
C PHE A 194 -38.38 -21.08 -19.18
N LEU A 195 -38.19 -19.80 -18.85
CA LEU A 195 -39.05 -18.70 -19.30
C LEU A 195 -38.80 -18.27 -20.76
N ARG A 196 -37.86 -18.91 -21.47
CA ARG A 196 -37.47 -18.57 -22.84
C ARG A 196 -37.07 -17.11 -23.04
N LYS A 197 -36.48 -16.48 -22.02
CA LYS A 197 -36.01 -15.09 -22.07
C LYS A 197 -34.69 -14.91 -22.84
N MET A 198 -33.92 -15.98 -23.03
CA MET A 198 -32.65 -15.97 -23.77
C MET A 198 -32.89 -16.44 -25.21
N ALA A 199 -33.16 -15.50 -26.11
CA ALA A 199 -33.53 -15.80 -27.50
C ALA A 199 -32.50 -15.32 -28.53
N ASP A 200 -31.69 -14.30 -28.19
CA ASP A 200 -30.70 -13.77 -29.11
C ASP A 200 -29.37 -14.57 -29.05
N PRO A 201 -28.73 -14.85 -30.19
CA PRO A 201 -27.49 -15.64 -30.24
C PRO A 201 -26.35 -15.06 -29.41
N GLN A 202 -26.28 -13.73 -29.28
CA GLN A 202 -25.21 -13.05 -28.55
C GLN A 202 -25.34 -13.27 -27.03
N SER A 203 -26.52 -13.07 -26.46
CA SER A 203 -26.82 -13.33 -25.05
C SER A 203 -26.58 -14.80 -24.67
N ILE A 204 -26.92 -15.73 -25.56
CA ILE A 204 -26.64 -17.15 -25.36
C ILE A 204 -25.12 -17.41 -25.24
N GLN A 205 -24.33 -16.84 -26.16
CA GLN A 205 -22.87 -16.97 -26.13
C GLN A 205 -22.26 -16.30 -24.89
N GLU A 206 -22.76 -15.12 -24.52
CA GLU A 206 -22.32 -14.38 -23.34
C GLU A 206 -22.60 -15.15 -22.05
N SER A 207 -23.81 -15.70 -21.89
CA SER A 207 -24.17 -16.57 -20.76
C SER A 207 -23.29 -17.83 -20.71
N GLN A 208 -22.95 -18.41 -21.86
CA GLN A 208 -22.05 -19.56 -21.92
C GLN A 208 -20.62 -19.22 -21.51
N ASN A 209 -20.09 -18.08 -21.96
CA ASN A 209 -18.79 -17.58 -21.55
C ASN A 209 -18.73 -17.36 -20.03
N LEU A 210 -19.77 -16.75 -19.45
CA LEU A 210 -19.85 -16.54 -18.00
C LEU A 210 -19.92 -17.87 -17.25
N SER A 211 -20.70 -18.85 -17.73
CA SER A 211 -20.73 -20.20 -17.13
C SER A 211 -19.34 -20.83 -17.10
N MET A 212 -18.58 -20.75 -18.21
CA MET A 212 -17.24 -21.29 -18.27
C MET A 212 -16.27 -20.53 -17.36
N PHE A 213 -16.35 -19.20 -17.32
CA PHE A 213 -15.53 -18.38 -16.45
C PHE A 213 -15.72 -18.72 -14.96
N LEU A 214 -16.97 -18.82 -14.51
CA LEU A 214 -17.29 -19.13 -13.11
C LEU A 214 -17.02 -20.60 -12.74
N ALA A 215 -17.06 -21.52 -13.71
CA ALA A 215 -16.81 -22.94 -13.46
C ALA A 215 -15.33 -23.30 -13.33
N ASN A 216 -14.45 -22.59 -14.04
CA ASN A 216 -13.01 -22.87 -14.06
C ASN A 216 -12.30 -22.25 -12.86
N HIS A 217 -11.62 -23.07 -12.06
CA HIS A 217 -10.79 -22.64 -10.94
C HIS A 217 -9.50 -22.00 -11.48
N ASN A 218 -8.99 -20.95 -10.81
CA ASN A 218 -7.76 -20.23 -11.17
C ASN A 218 -7.78 -19.63 -12.60
N ARG A 219 -8.97 -19.23 -13.08
CA ARG A 219 -9.14 -18.83 -14.47
C ARG A 219 -8.44 -17.51 -14.80
N ILE A 220 -8.43 -16.55 -13.88
CA ILE A 220 -7.76 -15.25 -14.08
C ILE A 220 -6.25 -15.48 -14.12
N THR A 221 -5.71 -16.24 -13.15
CA THR A 221 -4.29 -16.60 -13.07
C THR A 221 -3.81 -17.34 -14.31
N GLN A 222 -4.54 -18.36 -14.75
CA GLN A 222 -4.19 -19.11 -15.97
C GLN A 222 -4.17 -18.22 -17.21
N CYS A 223 -5.17 -17.35 -17.36
CA CYS A 223 -5.24 -16.43 -18.50
C CYS A 223 -4.09 -15.42 -18.48
N LEU A 224 -3.74 -14.89 -17.31
CA LEU A 224 -2.61 -14.00 -17.13
C LEU A 224 -1.29 -14.69 -17.49
N HIS A 225 -1.04 -15.88 -16.93
CA HIS A 225 0.16 -16.67 -17.21
C HIS A 225 0.31 -16.98 -18.70
N GLN A 226 -0.75 -17.43 -19.36
CA GLN A 226 -0.75 -17.73 -20.81
C GLN A 226 -0.43 -16.49 -21.65
N GLN A 227 -0.96 -15.31 -21.32
CA GLN A 227 -0.69 -14.10 -22.08
C GLN A 227 0.72 -13.54 -21.82
N LEU A 228 1.25 -13.72 -20.61
CA LEU A 228 2.62 -13.32 -20.26
C LEU A 228 3.67 -14.18 -20.95
N GLU A 229 3.50 -15.50 -20.99
CA GLU A 229 4.48 -16.42 -21.61
C GLU A 229 4.69 -16.19 -23.11
N VAL A 230 3.71 -15.56 -23.78
CA VAL A 230 3.83 -15.17 -25.20
C VAL A 230 4.75 -13.95 -25.40
N ILE A 231 5.01 -13.17 -24.34
CA ILE A 231 5.81 -11.95 -24.41
C ILE A 231 7.30 -12.28 -24.16
N PRO A 232 8.20 -12.06 -25.13
CA PRO A 232 9.62 -12.35 -24.94
C PRO A 232 10.26 -11.49 -23.85
N GLY A 233 10.79 -12.12 -22.80
CA GLY A 233 11.46 -11.45 -21.69
C GLY A 233 10.52 -10.79 -20.68
N TYR A 234 9.28 -11.25 -20.57
CA TYR A 234 8.34 -10.80 -19.53
C TYR A 234 8.90 -11.03 -18.12
N GLU A 235 9.67 -12.11 -17.94
CA GLU A 235 10.28 -12.51 -16.69
C GLU A 235 11.31 -11.50 -16.18
N GLU A 236 11.94 -10.73 -17.09
CA GLU A 236 12.86 -9.66 -16.72
C GLU A 236 12.11 -8.50 -16.05
N LEU A 237 10.98 -8.08 -16.60
CA LEU A 237 10.19 -7.02 -15.97
C LEU A 237 9.59 -7.48 -14.64
N LEU A 238 9.07 -8.71 -14.57
CA LEU A 238 8.59 -9.28 -13.31
C LEU A 238 9.70 -9.37 -12.27
N ALA A 239 10.93 -9.72 -12.67
CA ALA A 239 12.08 -9.71 -11.78
C ALA A 239 12.40 -8.30 -11.23
N ASP A 240 12.23 -7.24 -12.02
CA ASP A 240 12.37 -5.86 -11.52
C ASP A 240 11.29 -5.50 -10.49
N ILE A 241 10.04 -5.90 -10.73
CA ILE A 241 8.93 -5.72 -9.79
C ILE A 241 9.18 -6.50 -8.48
N VAL A 242 9.65 -7.73 -8.56
CA VAL A 242 9.97 -8.53 -7.36
C VAL A 242 11.15 -7.93 -6.61
N ASN A 243 12.20 -7.50 -7.31
CA ASN A 243 13.39 -6.93 -6.68
C ASN A 243 13.09 -5.61 -5.96
N ILE A 244 12.27 -4.73 -6.55
CA ILE A 244 11.86 -3.50 -5.85
C ILE A 244 11.04 -3.83 -4.60
N CYS A 245 10.17 -4.83 -4.66
CA CYS A 245 9.43 -5.25 -3.47
C CYS A 245 10.37 -5.78 -2.37
N VAL A 246 11.39 -6.56 -2.75
CA VAL A 246 12.41 -7.08 -1.81
C VAL A 246 13.17 -5.92 -1.17
N ASP A 247 13.60 -4.95 -1.96
CA ASP A 247 14.30 -3.76 -1.46
C ASP A 247 13.42 -2.93 -0.52
N TYR A 248 12.17 -2.68 -0.90
CA TYR A 248 11.23 -1.92 -0.09
C TYR A 248 10.91 -2.63 1.23
N TYR A 249 10.77 -3.96 1.22
CA TYR A 249 10.51 -4.72 2.43
C TYR A 249 11.73 -4.72 3.37
N GLU A 250 12.92 -4.94 2.82
CA GLU A 250 14.19 -4.97 3.57
C GLU A 250 14.51 -3.61 4.22
N ASN A 251 14.30 -2.52 3.47
CA ASN A 251 14.61 -1.16 3.89
C ASN A 251 13.45 -0.46 4.62
N LYS A 252 12.32 -1.15 4.85
CA LYS A 252 11.11 -0.62 5.49
C LYS A 252 10.52 0.61 4.76
N MET A 253 10.50 0.56 3.44
CA MET A 253 9.90 1.57 2.57
C MET A 253 8.39 1.32 2.42
N TYR A 254 7.69 1.29 3.54
CA TYR A 254 6.24 1.15 3.65
C TYR A 254 5.78 1.82 4.94
N LEU A 255 4.53 2.26 5.00
CA LEU A 255 3.98 2.86 6.21
C LEU A 255 2.87 2.02 6.81
N THR A 256 1.90 1.57 6.00
CA THR A 256 0.71 0.84 6.48
C THR A 256 0.92 -0.67 6.48
N PRO A 257 0.16 -1.44 7.29
CA PRO A 257 0.21 -2.90 7.27
C PRO A 257 -0.13 -3.48 5.89
N SER A 258 -1.12 -2.89 5.20
CA SER A 258 -1.53 -3.30 3.85
C SER A 258 -0.42 -3.13 2.82
N GLU A 259 0.36 -2.05 2.89
CA GLU A 259 1.52 -1.85 2.02
C GLU A 259 2.60 -2.91 2.31
N LYS A 260 2.92 -3.16 3.58
CA LYS A 260 3.86 -4.21 3.98
C LYS A 260 3.46 -5.57 3.40
N HIS A 261 2.20 -5.96 3.59
CA HIS A 261 1.68 -7.26 3.13
C HIS A 261 1.55 -7.34 1.62
N MET A 262 1.28 -6.23 0.93
CA MET A 262 1.27 -6.16 -0.53
C MET A 262 2.64 -6.53 -1.11
N LEU A 263 3.74 -6.01 -0.57
CA LEU A 263 5.09 -6.35 -1.05
C LEU A 263 5.34 -7.86 -1.03
N LEU A 264 4.95 -8.54 0.05
CA LEU A 264 5.12 -9.99 0.21
C LEU A 264 4.23 -10.79 -0.76
N LYS A 265 2.98 -10.35 -0.97
CA LYS A 265 2.07 -10.97 -1.94
C LYS A 265 2.58 -10.84 -3.37
N VAL A 266 3.13 -9.67 -3.72
CA VAL A 266 3.73 -9.42 -5.04
C VAL A 266 4.99 -10.27 -5.23
N MET A 267 5.84 -10.43 -4.21
CA MET A 267 6.97 -11.36 -4.29
C MET A 267 6.50 -12.78 -4.61
N GLY A 268 5.50 -13.28 -3.87
CA GLY A 268 5.05 -14.67 -4.00
C GLY A 268 4.41 -14.92 -5.36
N PHE A 269 3.41 -14.12 -5.72
CA PHE A 269 2.72 -14.31 -6.98
C PHE A 269 3.58 -13.92 -8.19
N GLY A 270 4.49 -12.95 -8.03
CA GLY A 270 5.49 -12.62 -9.05
C GLY A 270 6.43 -13.79 -9.35
N LEU A 271 6.95 -14.46 -8.32
CA LEU A 271 7.76 -15.67 -8.50
C LEU A 271 6.96 -16.80 -9.15
N TYR A 272 5.70 -17.00 -8.74
CA TYR A 272 4.81 -17.98 -9.35
C TYR A 272 4.62 -17.72 -10.85
N LEU A 273 4.35 -16.47 -11.25
CA LEU A 273 4.18 -16.09 -12.66
C LEU A 273 5.48 -16.18 -13.48
N MET A 274 6.64 -16.06 -12.84
CA MET A 274 7.95 -16.17 -13.49
C MET A 274 8.42 -17.62 -13.67
N ASP A 275 7.82 -18.57 -12.97
CA ASP A 275 8.21 -19.99 -12.98
C ASP A 275 7.25 -20.82 -13.84
N GLY A 276 7.55 -20.91 -15.14
CA GLY A 276 6.67 -21.52 -16.14
C GLY A 276 7.44 -22.31 -17.19
N ASN A 277 6.86 -22.48 -18.38
CA ASN A 277 7.50 -23.27 -19.45
C ASN A 277 8.68 -22.50 -20.09
N VAL A 278 8.60 -21.17 -20.11
CA VAL A 278 9.56 -20.30 -20.80
C VAL A 278 10.65 -19.76 -19.86
N SER A 279 10.32 -19.62 -18.58
CA SER A 279 11.20 -19.02 -17.56
C SER A 279 11.30 -19.93 -16.33
N ASN A 280 12.42 -19.86 -15.63
CA ASN A 280 12.69 -20.66 -14.43
C ASN A 280 13.39 -19.78 -13.38
N ILE A 281 12.74 -19.63 -12.22
CA ILE A 281 13.21 -18.73 -11.16
C ILE A 281 14.55 -19.15 -10.56
N TYR A 282 14.85 -20.45 -10.54
CA TYR A 282 16.11 -20.97 -10.00
C TYR A 282 17.30 -20.67 -10.91
N LYS A 283 17.08 -20.62 -12.23
CA LYS A 283 18.09 -20.17 -13.20
C LYS A 283 18.32 -18.66 -13.11
N LEU A 284 17.26 -17.88 -12.86
CA LEU A 284 17.37 -16.43 -12.62
C LEU A 284 18.15 -16.13 -11.34
N ASP A 285 17.88 -16.88 -10.27
CA ASP A 285 18.63 -16.83 -8.99
C ASP A 285 20.11 -17.19 -9.18
N ALA A 286 20.42 -18.24 -9.94
CA ALA A 286 21.80 -18.61 -10.25
C ALA A 286 22.56 -17.50 -11.01
N LYS A 287 21.85 -16.72 -11.83
CA LYS A 287 22.37 -15.53 -12.52
C LYS A 287 22.39 -14.27 -11.63
N LYS A 288 21.99 -14.38 -10.36
CA LYS A 288 21.81 -13.27 -9.41
C LYS A 288 20.83 -12.20 -9.89
N ARG A 289 19.87 -12.58 -10.75
CA ARG A 289 18.84 -11.68 -11.27
C ARG A 289 17.77 -11.38 -10.22
N ILE A 290 17.50 -12.37 -9.38
CA ILE A 290 16.64 -12.30 -8.19
C ILE A 290 17.38 -12.96 -7.02
N ASN A 291 16.88 -12.76 -5.80
CA ASN A 291 17.47 -13.35 -4.59
C ASN A 291 16.42 -14.18 -3.85
N LEU A 292 16.36 -15.48 -4.16
CA LEU A 292 15.39 -16.38 -3.53
C LEU A 292 15.67 -16.56 -2.04
N GLY A 293 16.94 -16.48 -1.61
CA GLY A 293 17.32 -16.60 -0.19
C GLY A 293 16.76 -15.48 0.70
N LYS A 294 16.67 -14.24 0.18
CA LYS A 294 16.00 -13.14 0.89
C LYS A 294 14.50 -13.39 1.00
N ILE A 295 13.86 -13.79 -0.11
CA ILE A 295 12.42 -14.04 -0.15
C ILE A 295 12.05 -15.21 0.78
N ASP A 296 12.81 -16.31 0.78
CA ASP A 296 12.64 -17.43 1.72
C ASP A 296 12.68 -16.97 3.18
N LYS A 297 13.64 -16.10 3.53
CA LYS A 297 13.73 -15.53 4.88
C LYS A 297 12.51 -14.67 5.22
N PHE A 298 12.01 -13.87 4.29
CA PHE A 298 10.83 -13.03 4.50
C PHE A 298 9.57 -13.87 4.65
N PHE A 299 9.44 -14.96 3.89
CA PHE A 299 8.29 -15.88 3.91
C PHE A 299 8.24 -16.77 5.15
N LYS A 300 9.23 -16.70 6.05
CA LYS A 300 9.06 -17.19 7.42
C LYS A 300 7.90 -16.49 8.15
N LEU A 301 7.55 -15.27 7.73
CA LEU A 301 6.19 -14.75 7.93
C LEU A 301 5.27 -15.46 6.93
N GLN A 302 4.75 -16.62 7.35
CA GLN A 302 4.00 -17.54 6.50
C GLN A 302 2.65 -16.98 5.99
N VAL A 303 1.91 -16.21 6.79
CA VAL A 303 0.50 -15.90 6.53
C VAL A 303 0.27 -14.40 6.57
N VAL A 304 -0.41 -13.87 5.56
CA VAL A 304 -0.85 -12.47 5.51
C VAL A 304 -2.30 -12.34 5.03
N PRO A 305 -3.00 -11.23 5.36
CA PRO A 305 -4.31 -10.93 4.80
C PRO A 305 -4.30 -10.83 3.28
N LEU A 306 -5.20 -11.58 2.64
CA LEU A 306 -5.49 -11.45 1.22
C LEU A 306 -6.56 -10.39 1.00
N PHE A 307 -7.77 -10.62 1.54
CA PHE A 307 -8.91 -9.71 1.49
C PHE A 307 -9.95 -10.05 2.57
N GLY A 308 -10.31 -9.10 3.43
CA GLY A 308 -11.21 -9.37 4.56
C GLY A 308 -10.66 -10.45 5.50
N ASP A 309 -11.48 -11.46 5.81
CA ASP A 309 -11.09 -12.64 6.59
C ASP A 309 -10.37 -13.73 5.75
N MET A 310 -10.25 -13.54 4.43
CA MET A 310 -9.46 -14.45 3.59
C MET A 310 -7.97 -14.17 3.74
N GLN A 311 -7.22 -15.22 4.05
CA GLN A 311 -5.78 -15.19 4.25
C GLN A 311 -5.08 -15.86 3.07
N ILE A 312 -3.78 -15.58 2.91
CA ILE A 312 -2.92 -16.29 1.96
C ILE A 312 -1.67 -16.78 2.67
N GLU A 313 -1.36 -18.06 2.48
CA GLU A 313 -0.07 -18.64 2.83
C GLU A 313 0.93 -18.32 1.73
N LEU A 314 1.98 -17.56 2.05
CA LEU A 314 2.96 -17.11 1.07
C LEU A 314 3.76 -18.29 0.47
N SER A 315 4.01 -19.33 1.26
CA SER A 315 4.67 -20.56 0.80
C SER A 315 3.89 -21.29 -0.29
N ARG A 316 2.55 -21.14 -0.34
CA ARG A 316 1.69 -21.77 -1.35
C ARG A 316 2.10 -21.39 -2.77
N TYR A 317 2.50 -20.14 -3.00
CA TYR A 317 2.99 -19.70 -4.32
C TYR A 317 4.26 -20.43 -4.75
N ILE A 318 5.10 -20.78 -3.78
CA ILE A 318 6.34 -21.52 -4.01
C ILE A 318 6.02 -23.00 -4.23
N GLU A 319 5.22 -23.61 -3.37
CA GLU A 319 4.87 -25.03 -3.41
C GLU A 319 4.12 -25.43 -4.69
N THR A 320 3.39 -24.49 -5.28
CA THR A 320 2.61 -24.71 -6.50
C THR A 320 3.32 -24.23 -7.78
N SER A 321 4.57 -23.75 -7.67
CA SER A 321 5.34 -23.31 -8.84
C SER A 321 5.81 -24.49 -9.69
N ALA A 322 6.01 -24.26 -10.99
CA ALA A 322 6.26 -25.32 -11.97
C ALA A 322 7.48 -26.21 -11.64
N HIS A 323 8.54 -25.63 -11.07
CA HIS A 323 9.80 -26.33 -10.81
C HIS A 323 10.10 -26.55 -9.32
N TYR A 324 9.10 -26.45 -8.44
CA TYR A 324 9.28 -26.58 -7.00
C TYR A 324 9.84 -27.94 -6.57
N GLU A 325 9.25 -29.03 -7.08
CA GLU A 325 9.55 -30.41 -6.67
C GLU A 325 11.05 -30.75 -6.76
N GLU A 326 11.70 -30.33 -7.84
CA GLU A 326 13.13 -30.56 -8.08
C GLU A 326 14.04 -29.70 -7.19
N ASN A 327 13.48 -28.64 -6.57
CA ASN A 327 14.21 -27.59 -5.88
C ASN A 327 13.75 -27.38 -4.42
N LYS A 328 13.03 -28.36 -3.85
CA LYS A 328 12.50 -28.31 -2.47
C LYS A 328 13.54 -27.92 -1.42
N SER A 329 14.78 -28.40 -1.57
CA SER A 329 15.87 -28.16 -0.61
C SER A 329 16.30 -26.69 -0.51
N LYS A 330 15.91 -25.83 -1.47
CA LYS A 330 16.21 -24.39 -1.43
C LYS A 330 15.31 -23.59 -0.49
N TRP A 331 14.20 -24.16 -0.04
CA TRP A 331 13.17 -23.43 0.70
C TRP A 331 13.07 -23.92 2.14
N THR A 332 13.16 -22.98 3.08
CA THR A 332 12.93 -23.22 4.51
C THR A 332 11.56 -22.71 4.95
N CYS A 333 10.98 -21.74 4.24
CA CYS A 333 9.64 -21.21 4.53
C CYS A 333 8.52 -22.24 4.32
N THR A 334 8.72 -23.26 3.50
CA THR A 334 7.78 -24.38 3.28
C THR A 334 7.84 -25.43 4.39
N GLN A 335 8.74 -25.28 5.36
CA GLN A 335 8.84 -26.16 6.52
C GLN A 335 8.00 -25.60 7.68
N SER A 336 7.18 -26.45 8.29
CA SER A 336 6.31 -26.08 9.41
C SER A 336 7.13 -25.74 10.65
N SER A 337 7.48 -24.47 10.80
CA SER A 337 8.04 -23.91 12.04
C SER A 337 7.20 -22.71 12.46
N ILE A 338 6.78 -22.68 13.73
CA ILE A 338 6.00 -21.56 14.26
C ILE A 338 6.98 -20.39 14.42
N SER A 339 6.75 -19.32 13.65
CA SER A 339 7.54 -18.10 13.79
C SER A 339 7.29 -17.46 15.16
N PRO A 340 8.35 -17.04 15.90
CA PRO A 340 8.20 -16.24 17.12
C PRO A 340 7.38 -14.95 16.91
N GLN A 341 7.31 -14.48 15.65
CA GLN A 341 6.52 -13.31 15.27
C GLN A 341 5.01 -13.47 15.54
N TYR A 342 4.50 -14.71 15.65
CA TYR A 342 3.11 -15.00 15.99
C TYR A 342 2.85 -15.10 17.49
N ASN A 343 3.89 -15.04 18.33
CA ASN A 343 3.74 -14.97 19.78
C ASN A 343 3.63 -13.52 20.24
N LEU A 344 2.40 -13.01 20.39
CA LEU A 344 2.17 -11.65 20.84
C LEU A 344 2.72 -11.41 22.26
N CYS A 345 2.62 -12.41 23.14
CA CYS A 345 3.03 -12.30 24.55
C CYS A 345 4.53 -11.99 24.69
N GLU A 346 5.39 -12.59 23.85
CA GLU A 346 6.83 -12.28 23.83
C GLU A 346 7.12 -10.84 23.38
N GLN A 347 6.24 -10.24 22.59
CA GLN A 347 6.40 -8.90 22.04
C GLN A 347 5.84 -7.81 22.96
N MET A 348 5.01 -8.18 23.95
CA MET A 348 4.33 -7.23 24.84
C MET A 348 5.29 -6.31 25.60
N VAL A 349 6.45 -6.82 26.02
CA VAL A 349 7.45 -6.01 26.74
C VAL A 349 7.90 -4.84 25.88
N GLN A 350 8.35 -5.12 24.66
CA GLN A 350 8.80 -4.08 23.73
C GLN A 350 7.66 -3.13 23.33
N ILE A 351 6.44 -3.63 23.15
CA ILE A 351 5.28 -2.80 22.79
C ILE A 351 4.96 -1.82 23.91
N ARG A 352 4.92 -2.27 25.17
CA ARG A 352 4.67 -1.41 26.34
C ARG A 352 5.76 -0.35 26.50
N ASP A 353 7.03 -0.73 26.35
CA ASP A 353 8.16 0.20 26.45
C ASP A 353 8.11 1.27 25.33
N ASP A 354 7.86 0.84 24.08
CA ASP A 354 7.70 1.74 22.94
C ASP A 354 6.53 2.71 23.18
N HIS A 355 5.40 2.21 23.71
CA HIS A 355 4.21 2.99 24.01
C HIS A 355 4.45 4.05 25.10
N ILE A 356 5.01 3.67 26.24
CA ILE A 356 5.30 4.60 27.35
C ILE A 356 6.26 5.70 26.89
N ARG A 357 7.34 5.33 26.19
CA ARG A 357 8.33 6.29 25.70
C ARG A 357 7.71 7.29 24.72
N PHE A 358 6.97 6.79 23.73
CA PHE A 358 6.41 7.65 22.69
C PHE A 358 5.32 8.58 23.23
N ILE A 359 4.39 8.06 24.04
CA ILE A 359 3.31 8.88 24.60
C ILE A 359 3.86 9.95 25.54
N SER A 360 4.88 9.62 26.35
CA SER A 360 5.52 10.60 27.23
C SER A 360 6.15 11.75 26.43
N GLU A 361 6.77 11.45 25.29
CA GLU A 361 7.31 12.46 24.38
C GLU A 361 6.19 13.27 23.72
N LEU A 362 5.18 12.61 23.15
CA LEU A 362 4.03 13.25 22.49
C LEU A 362 3.28 14.20 23.44
N ALA A 363 3.04 13.77 24.68
CA ALA A 363 2.37 14.59 25.69
C ALA A 363 3.13 15.88 26.01
N ARG A 364 4.47 15.85 25.99
CA ARG A 364 5.28 17.07 26.19
C ARG A 364 5.06 18.08 25.08
N TYR A 365 5.05 17.65 23.82
CA TYR A 365 4.75 18.54 22.70
C TYR A 365 3.30 19.04 22.75
N SER A 366 2.33 18.15 23.01
CA SER A 366 0.92 18.54 23.14
C SER A 366 0.71 19.59 24.23
N ASN A 367 1.28 19.38 25.42
CA ASN A 367 1.16 20.33 26.52
C ASN A 367 1.87 21.65 26.21
N SER A 368 3.02 21.60 25.53
CA SER A 368 3.71 22.81 25.08
C SER A 368 2.83 23.60 24.13
N GLU A 369 2.21 22.97 23.12
CA GLU A 369 1.30 23.65 22.18
C GLU A 369 0.08 24.25 22.88
N VAL A 370 -0.49 23.56 23.85
CA VAL A 370 -1.65 24.03 24.61
C VAL A 370 -1.28 25.21 25.52
N VAL A 371 -0.16 25.13 26.24
CA VAL A 371 0.31 26.19 27.15
C VAL A 371 0.82 27.42 26.39
N THR A 372 1.52 27.21 25.28
CA THR A 372 2.05 28.29 24.42
C THR A 372 1.03 28.84 23.42
N GLY A 373 -0.13 28.19 23.26
CA GLY A 373 -1.26 28.69 22.46
C GLY A 373 -1.85 30.01 22.97
N SER A 374 -1.46 30.44 24.18
CA SER A 374 -1.71 31.78 24.73
C SER A 374 -0.76 32.87 24.20
N GLY A 375 0.31 32.50 23.48
CA GLY A 375 1.29 33.40 22.91
C GLY A 375 1.10 33.59 21.40
N LEU A 376 0.40 34.65 21.02
CA LEU A 376 0.37 35.18 19.65
C LEU A 376 1.80 35.40 19.10
N ASP A 377 2.02 35.00 17.84
CA ASP A 377 3.00 35.55 16.88
C ASP A 377 4.48 35.07 16.79
N SER A 378 4.94 33.99 17.42
CA SER A 378 6.25 33.40 17.05
C SER A 378 6.11 32.23 16.07
N GLN A 379 6.47 32.44 14.80
CA GLN A 379 6.68 31.33 13.86
C GLN A 379 7.74 30.36 14.43
N LYS A 380 7.43 29.06 14.43
CA LYS A 380 8.39 28.03 14.84
C LYS A 380 9.56 27.96 13.85
N SER A 381 10.72 27.56 14.36
CA SER A 381 11.92 27.30 13.54
C SER A 381 11.76 26.06 12.65
N ASP A 382 12.63 25.94 11.65
CA ASP A 382 12.68 24.77 10.76
C ASP A 382 12.97 23.48 11.57
N GLU A 383 13.83 23.56 12.60
CA GLU A 383 14.13 22.46 13.51
C GLU A 383 12.91 22.01 14.32
N GLU A 384 12.15 22.93 14.90
CA GLU A 384 10.95 22.60 15.69
C GLU A 384 9.86 21.96 14.80
N TYR A 385 9.66 22.48 13.58
CA TYR A 385 8.76 21.84 12.63
C TYR A 385 9.25 20.45 12.22
N ARG A 386 10.56 20.27 12.06
CA ARG A 386 11.16 18.98 11.73
C ARG A 386 10.96 17.95 12.85
N GLU A 387 11.10 18.34 14.10
CA GLU A 387 10.85 17.47 15.26
C GLU A 387 9.39 16.99 15.30
N LEU A 388 8.44 17.89 15.05
CA LEU A 388 7.02 17.55 14.96
C LEU A 388 6.69 16.65 13.76
N PHE A 389 7.33 16.87 12.61
CA PHE A 389 7.23 15.98 11.44
C PHE A 389 7.75 14.57 11.76
N ASP A 390 8.92 14.48 12.38
CA ASP A 390 9.54 13.20 12.74
C ASP A 390 8.74 12.49 13.86
N LEU A 391 8.11 13.24 14.77
CA LEU A 391 7.18 12.71 15.78
C LEU A 391 5.91 12.13 15.12
N ALA A 392 5.31 12.86 14.16
CA ALA A 392 4.14 12.40 13.42
C ALA A 392 4.43 11.08 12.68
N LEU A 393 5.55 11.02 11.94
CA LEU A 393 5.95 9.82 11.22
C LEU A 393 6.21 8.64 12.17
N ARG A 394 6.93 8.85 13.28
CA ARG A 394 7.18 7.80 14.28
C ARG A 394 5.87 7.28 14.90
N GLY A 395 4.91 8.17 15.17
CA GLY A 395 3.60 7.78 15.71
C GLY A 395 2.82 6.88 14.74
N LEU A 396 2.78 7.26 13.46
CA LEU A 396 2.14 6.43 12.41
C LEU A 396 2.85 5.07 12.23
N GLN A 397 4.19 5.05 12.29
CA GLN A 397 4.97 3.83 12.22
C GLN A 397 4.73 2.89 13.41
N LEU A 398 4.59 3.43 14.62
CA LEU A 398 4.24 2.64 15.82
C LEU A 398 2.83 2.05 15.72
N LEU A 399 1.85 2.87 15.35
CA LEU A 399 0.47 2.42 15.12
C LEU A 399 0.42 1.31 14.07
N SER A 400 1.16 1.47 12.97
CA SER A 400 1.28 0.46 11.92
C SER A 400 1.94 -0.82 12.41
N LYS A 401 3.06 -0.72 13.14
CA LYS A 401 3.77 -1.88 13.72
C LYS A 401 2.85 -2.70 14.63
N TRP A 402 2.15 -2.05 15.56
CA TRP A 402 1.24 -2.74 16.48
C TRP A 402 0.03 -3.33 15.76
N SER A 403 -0.58 -2.59 14.84
CA SER A 403 -1.69 -3.09 14.02
C SER A 403 -1.27 -4.30 13.19
N THR A 404 -0.06 -4.26 12.63
CA THR A 404 0.55 -5.37 11.89
C THR A 404 0.67 -6.62 12.78
N HIS A 405 1.14 -6.49 14.02
CA HIS A 405 1.24 -7.63 14.94
C HIS A 405 -0.11 -8.26 15.24
N VAL A 406 -1.13 -7.45 15.56
CA VAL A 406 -2.50 -7.94 15.82
C VAL A 406 -3.03 -8.68 14.59
N MET A 407 -2.90 -8.09 13.41
CA MET A 407 -3.40 -8.68 12.16
C MET A 407 -2.64 -9.95 11.75
N GLU A 408 -1.32 -10.00 11.90
CA GLU A 408 -0.51 -11.18 11.56
C GLU A 408 -0.82 -12.37 12.48
N VAL A 409 -0.97 -12.13 13.79
CA VAL A 409 -1.39 -13.16 14.76
C VAL A 409 -2.79 -13.67 14.42
N TYR A 410 -3.73 -12.76 14.15
CA TYR A 410 -5.08 -13.10 13.73
C TYR A 410 -5.10 -13.93 12.44
N SER A 411 -4.36 -13.49 11.43
CA SER A 411 -4.26 -14.16 10.12
C SER A 411 -3.71 -15.57 10.26
N TRP A 412 -2.64 -15.74 11.05
CA TRP A 412 -2.05 -17.05 11.28
C TRP A 412 -3.01 -18.01 11.99
N LYS A 413 -3.71 -17.55 13.03
CA LYS A 413 -4.70 -18.35 13.77
C LYS A 413 -5.89 -18.75 12.91
N LEU A 414 -6.29 -17.93 11.93
CA LEU A 414 -7.37 -18.26 11.01
C LEU A 414 -7.07 -19.47 10.11
N VAL A 415 -5.82 -19.60 9.65
CA VAL A 415 -5.43 -20.74 8.79
C VAL A 415 -4.87 -21.94 9.58
N HIS A 416 -4.63 -21.77 10.88
CA HIS A 416 -4.23 -22.85 11.80
C HIS A 416 -5.27 -23.05 12.90
N PRO A 417 -6.48 -23.55 12.58
CA PRO A 417 -7.51 -23.82 13.58
C PRO A 417 -7.02 -24.84 14.60
N THR A 418 -7.31 -24.60 15.88
CA THR A 418 -6.97 -25.54 16.94
C THR A 418 -7.78 -26.83 16.83
N ASP A 419 -7.44 -27.81 17.65
CA ASP A 419 -8.19 -29.05 17.80
C ASP A 419 -8.19 -29.53 19.25
N LYS A 420 -8.86 -30.64 19.50
CA LYS A 420 -8.96 -31.28 20.82
C LYS A 420 -7.62 -31.75 21.40
N PHE A 421 -6.58 -31.89 20.57
CA PHE A 421 -5.24 -32.34 20.99
C PHE A 421 -4.41 -31.15 21.46
N CYS A 422 -4.48 -30.02 20.74
CA CYS A 422 -3.81 -28.77 21.09
C CYS A 422 -4.54 -28.00 22.20
N ASN A 423 -5.88 -28.03 22.23
CA ASN A 423 -6.70 -27.41 23.27
C ASN A 423 -7.75 -28.39 23.80
N LYS A 424 -7.63 -28.77 25.07
CA LYS A 424 -8.53 -29.74 25.73
C LYS A 424 -9.97 -29.24 25.86
N ASP A 425 -10.18 -27.93 25.87
CA ASP A 425 -11.50 -27.31 25.98
C ASP A 425 -12.19 -27.17 24.61
N CYS A 426 -11.50 -27.51 23.51
CA CYS A 426 -12.03 -27.50 22.15
C CYS A 426 -12.82 -28.80 21.87
N PRO A 427 -14.16 -28.73 21.70
CA PRO A 427 -14.96 -29.91 21.37
C PRO A 427 -14.59 -30.45 19.99
N GLY A 428 -14.60 -31.78 19.84
CA GLY A 428 -14.40 -32.42 18.52
C GLY A 428 -15.50 -32.09 17.49
N THR A 429 -16.62 -31.53 17.93
CA THR A 429 -17.75 -31.09 17.09
C THR A 429 -17.70 -29.61 16.73
N ALA A 430 -16.71 -28.85 17.23
CA ALA A 430 -16.61 -27.41 16.96
C ALA A 430 -16.33 -27.16 15.48
N GLU A 431 -17.06 -26.22 14.90
CA GLU A 431 -16.86 -25.82 13.51
C GLU A 431 -15.51 -25.13 13.33
N GLU A 432 -15.00 -25.14 12.09
CA GLU A 432 -13.66 -24.63 11.80
C GLU A 432 -13.46 -23.16 12.22
N TYR A 433 -14.46 -22.30 12.01
CA TYR A 433 -14.36 -20.89 12.41
C TYR A 433 -14.28 -20.72 13.93
N GLU A 434 -15.02 -21.52 14.70
CA GLU A 434 -14.96 -21.52 16.16
C GLU A 434 -13.60 -22.04 16.67
N ARG A 435 -13.05 -23.06 16.00
CA ARG A 435 -11.71 -23.60 16.26
C ARG A 435 -10.58 -22.63 15.87
N ALA A 436 -10.79 -21.81 14.86
CA ALA A 436 -9.85 -20.78 14.40
C ALA A 436 -9.87 -19.51 15.28
N THR A 437 -11.00 -19.23 15.93
CA THR A 437 -11.22 -18.03 16.74
C THR A 437 -11.38 -18.37 18.22
N ARG A 438 -12.60 -18.65 18.68
CA ARG A 438 -12.98 -18.83 20.10
C ARG A 438 -12.01 -19.73 20.88
N TYR A 439 -11.63 -20.87 20.31
CA TYR A 439 -10.78 -21.86 20.97
C TYR A 439 -9.28 -21.68 20.69
N ASN A 440 -8.88 -20.79 19.78
CA ASN A 440 -7.49 -20.67 19.34
C ASN A 440 -6.68 -19.63 20.12
N TYR A 441 -7.27 -18.99 21.14
CA TYR A 441 -6.60 -18.00 21.97
C TYR A 441 -6.64 -18.39 23.45
N THR A 442 -5.48 -18.42 24.10
CA THR A 442 -5.40 -18.55 25.56
C THR A 442 -5.92 -17.29 26.25
N SER A 443 -6.08 -17.34 27.58
CA SER A 443 -6.48 -16.18 28.37
C SER A 443 -5.46 -15.04 28.22
N GLU A 444 -4.18 -15.38 28.30
CA GLU A 444 -3.03 -14.46 28.19
C GLU A 444 -2.97 -13.81 26.80
N GLU A 445 -3.16 -14.59 25.73
CA GLU A 445 -3.19 -14.06 24.36
C GLU A 445 -4.34 -13.07 24.17
N LYS A 446 -5.53 -13.34 24.73
CA LYS A 446 -6.68 -12.42 24.68
C LYS A 446 -6.41 -11.12 25.42
N PHE A 447 -5.83 -11.18 26.63
CA PHE A 447 -5.45 -9.97 27.37
C PHE A 447 -4.41 -9.15 26.62
N ALA A 448 -3.39 -9.81 26.07
CA ALA A 448 -2.37 -9.15 25.26
C ALA A 448 -2.98 -8.46 24.02
N LEU A 449 -3.89 -9.13 23.30
CA LEU A 449 -4.59 -8.55 22.16
C LEU A 449 -5.39 -7.30 22.54
N VAL A 450 -6.18 -7.38 23.62
CA VAL A 450 -6.98 -6.24 24.10
C VAL A 450 -6.08 -5.08 24.49
N GLU A 451 -4.96 -5.34 25.18
CA GLU A 451 -4.01 -4.32 25.58
C GLU A 451 -3.37 -3.63 24.38
N VAL A 452 -2.95 -4.38 23.36
CA VAL A 452 -2.38 -3.80 22.13
C VAL A 452 -3.44 -3.00 21.36
N ILE A 453 -4.67 -3.50 21.25
CA ILE A 453 -5.77 -2.78 20.59
C ILE A 453 -6.06 -1.46 21.33
N ALA A 454 -6.05 -1.48 22.66
CA ALA A 454 -6.24 -0.28 23.48
C ALA A 454 -5.10 0.73 23.31
N MET A 455 -3.85 0.27 23.27
CA MET A 455 -2.68 1.12 22.99
C MET A 455 -2.74 1.76 21.59
N ILE A 456 -3.15 0.99 20.57
CA ILE A 456 -3.33 1.50 19.20
C ILE A 456 -4.39 2.61 19.20
N LYS A 457 -5.56 2.35 19.76
CA LYS A 457 -6.69 3.29 19.71
C LYS A 457 -6.48 4.50 20.60
N GLY A 458 -5.91 4.31 21.79
CA GLY A 458 -5.50 5.41 22.67
C GLY A 458 -4.49 6.32 21.98
N LEU A 459 -3.45 5.76 21.36
CA LEU A 459 -2.49 6.56 20.60
C LEU A 459 -3.12 7.21 19.36
N GLN A 460 -4.04 6.53 18.66
CA GLN A 460 -4.77 7.10 17.53
C GLN A 460 -5.54 8.36 17.94
N VAL A 461 -6.20 8.35 19.11
CA VAL A 461 -6.90 9.53 19.65
C VAL A 461 -5.91 10.67 19.90
N LEU A 462 -4.76 10.40 20.55
CA LEU A 462 -3.76 11.43 20.84
C LEU A 462 -3.15 12.03 19.56
N MET A 463 -2.85 11.19 18.57
CA MET A 463 -2.36 11.62 17.26
C MET A 463 -3.41 12.47 16.53
N GLY A 464 -4.69 12.10 16.62
CA GLY A 464 -5.81 12.87 16.05
C GLY A 464 -6.01 14.23 16.71
N ARG A 465 -5.80 14.34 18.03
CA ARG A 465 -5.85 15.65 18.74
C ARG A 465 -4.73 16.59 18.28
N MET A 466 -3.58 16.04 17.89
CA MET A 466 -2.43 16.79 17.38
C MET A 466 -2.49 17.05 15.87
N GLU A 467 -3.56 16.64 15.18
CA GLU A 467 -3.64 16.63 13.71
C GLU A 467 -3.37 18.02 13.10
N SER A 468 -3.95 19.09 13.67
CA SER A 468 -3.74 20.47 13.17
C SER A 468 -2.27 20.90 13.25
N VAL A 469 -1.61 20.63 14.38
CA VAL A 469 -0.20 20.95 14.62
C VAL A 469 0.69 20.14 13.67
N PHE A 470 0.44 18.84 13.54
CA PHE A 470 1.18 17.98 12.63
C PHE A 470 1.02 18.40 11.18
N ASN A 471 -0.20 18.72 10.74
CA ASN A 471 -0.46 19.18 9.38
C ASN A 471 0.36 20.43 9.02
N GLN A 472 0.43 21.40 9.94
CA GLN A 472 1.24 22.60 9.75
C GLN A 472 2.73 22.25 9.69
N ALA A 473 3.23 21.47 10.66
CA ALA A 473 4.64 21.08 10.70
C ALA A 473 5.06 20.30 9.45
N ILE A 474 4.25 19.31 9.05
CA ILE A 474 4.53 18.47 7.89
C ILE A 474 4.64 19.29 6.62
N ARG A 475 3.70 20.22 6.38
CA ARG A 475 3.74 21.07 5.19
C ARG A 475 4.96 21.98 5.16
N ASN A 476 5.31 22.61 6.29
CA ASN A 476 6.50 23.46 6.36
C ASN A 476 7.79 22.66 6.16
N THR A 477 7.92 21.51 6.82
CA THR A 477 9.10 20.64 6.68
C THR A 477 9.27 20.11 5.26
N ILE A 478 8.18 19.62 4.64
CA ILE A 478 8.23 19.12 3.26
C ILE A 478 8.59 20.26 2.30
N TYR A 479 7.97 21.43 2.45
CA TYR A 479 8.27 22.58 1.61
C TYR A 479 9.73 23.02 1.74
N ALA A 480 10.22 23.20 2.97
CA ALA A 480 11.59 23.61 3.25
C ALA A 480 12.58 22.60 2.64
N ALA A 481 12.39 21.31 2.91
CA ALA A 481 13.25 20.24 2.36
C ALA A 481 13.25 20.23 0.83
N LEU A 482 12.08 20.40 0.21
CA LEU A 482 11.91 20.43 -1.23
C LEU A 482 12.64 21.63 -1.86
N GLN A 483 12.42 22.84 -1.31
CA GLN A 483 13.01 24.05 -1.85
C GLN A 483 14.52 24.12 -1.59
N ASP A 484 15.00 23.71 -0.42
CA ASP A 484 16.43 23.66 -0.11
C ASP A 484 17.15 22.63 -1.01
N PHE A 485 16.51 21.49 -1.29
CA PHE A 485 17.02 20.54 -2.25
C PHE A 485 17.10 21.14 -3.65
N ALA A 486 16.00 21.69 -4.15
CA ALA A 486 15.88 22.15 -5.53
C ALA A 486 16.68 23.43 -5.83
N GLN A 487 16.62 24.41 -4.92
CA GLN A 487 17.22 25.74 -5.12
C GLN A 487 18.69 25.78 -4.72
N VAL A 488 19.10 25.01 -3.70
CA VAL A 488 20.47 25.05 -3.14
C VAL A 488 21.24 23.78 -3.47
N THR A 489 20.73 22.61 -3.08
CA THR A 489 21.47 21.34 -3.20
C THR A 489 21.75 20.96 -4.66
N LEU A 490 20.80 21.16 -5.57
CA LEU A 490 20.96 20.86 -7.00
C LEU A 490 21.91 21.83 -7.73
N ARG A 491 22.34 22.93 -7.12
CA ARG A 491 23.29 23.88 -7.75
C ARG A 491 24.61 23.21 -8.11
N GLU A 492 25.17 22.41 -7.21
CA GLU A 492 26.47 21.77 -7.45
C GLU A 492 26.40 20.67 -8.52
N PRO A 493 25.45 19.71 -8.48
CA PRO A 493 25.23 18.78 -9.58
C PRO A 493 25.01 19.48 -10.93
N LEU A 494 24.21 20.56 -10.95
CA LEU A 494 23.94 21.33 -12.17
C LEU A 494 25.21 22.02 -12.67
N ARG A 495 25.96 22.69 -11.80
CA ARG A 495 27.26 23.33 -12.15
C ARG A 495 28.21 22.32 -12.78
N GLN A 496 28.34 21.13 -12.18
CA GLN A 496 29.17 20.08 -12.72
C GLN A 496 28.68 19.57 -14.07
N ALA A 497 27.36 19.44 -14.26
CA ALA A 497 26.75 19.04 -15.52
C ALA A 497 27.01 20.08 -16.63
N VAL A 498 26.82 21.37 -16.34
CA VAL A 498 27.10 22.49 -17.26
C VAL A 498 28.59 22.52 -17.63
N ARG A 499 29.48 22.50 -16.63
CA ARG A 499 30.93 22.50 -16.84
C ARG A 499 31.41 21.32 -17.69
N LYS A 500 30.83 20.13 -17.48
CA LYS A 500 31.15 18.90 -18.23
C LYS A 500 30.32 18.74 -19.51
N LYS A 501 29.47 19.70 -19.87
CA LYS A 501 28.57 19.67 -21.04
C LYS A 501 27.69 18.41 -21.10
N LYS A 502 27.21 17.94 -19.95
CA LYS A 502 26.29 16.79 -19.84
C LYS A 502 24.85 17.21 -20.14
N ASN A 503 24.54 17.51 -21.40
CA ASN A 503 23.27 18.12 -21.82
C ASN A 503 22.00 17.41 -21.32
N VAL A 504 21.98 16.07 -21.32
CA VAL A 504 20.84 15.30 -20.79
C VAL A 504 20.66 15.56 -19.29
N LEU A 505 21.72 15.47 -18.50
CA LEU A 505 21.66 15.74 -17.06
C LEU A 505 21.29 17.20 -16.76
N ILE A 506 21.79 18.16 -17.55
CA ILE A 506 21.40 19.57 -17.46
C ILE A 506 19.88 19.70 -17.69
N SER A 507 19.35 19.06 -18.74
CA SER A 507 17.93 19.15 -19.08
C SER A 507 17.03 18.59 -17.96
N VAL A 508 17.42 17.45 -17.35
CA VAL A 508 16.66 16.84 -16.24
C VAL A 508 16.72 17.72 -14.99
N LEU A 509 17.91 18.18 -14.59
CA LEU A 509 18.07 19.03 -13.40
C LEU A 509 17.35 20.37 -13.53
N GLN A 510 17.37 20.97 -14.73
CA GLN A 510 16.60 22.19 -15.00
C GLN A 510 15.10 21.93 -15.07
N ALA A 511 14.65 20.78 -15.57
CA ALA A 511 13.25 20.40 -15.54
C ALA A 511 12.75 20.30 -14.09
N ILE A 512 13.51 19.64 -13.20
CA ILE A 512 13.19 19.60 -11.76
C ILE A 512 13.05 21.03 -11.23
N ARG A 513 14.08 21.87 -11.38
CA ARG A 513 14.05 23.26 -10.85
C ARG A 513 12.87 24.08 -11.39
N LYS A 514 12.50 23.93 -12.67
CA LYS A 514 11.35 24.64 -13.24
C LYS A 514 10.00 24.14 -12.73
N THR A 515 9.90 22.86 -12.38
CA THR A 515 8.66 22.24 -11.89
C THR A 515 8.37 22.57 -10.43
N ILE A 516 9.41 22.65 -9.57
CA ILE A 516 9.23 22.75 -8.11
C ILE A 516 9.79 24.01 -7.46
N CYS A 517 10.73 24.75 -8.05
CA CYS A 517 11.32 25.90 -7.37
C CYS A 517 10.32 27.07 -7.27
N ASP A 518 9.99 27.46 -6.04
CA ASP A 518 9.30 28.70 -5.74
C ASP A 518 10.33 29.75 -5.25
N TRP A 519 10.79 30.59 -6.17
CA TRP A 519 11.78 31.62 -5.89
C TRP A 519 11.16 32.81 -5.17
N GLU A 520 11.82 33.35 -4.13
CA GLU A 520 11.37 34.55 -3.40
C GLU A 520 11.05 35.73 -4.35
N GLY A 521 11.86 35.93 -5.39
CA GLY A 521 11.65 36.96 -6.42
C GLY A 521 10.77 36.53 -7.60
N SER A 522 10.05 35.41 -7.48
CA SER A 522 9.24 34.75 -8.52
C SER A 522 9.99 34.35 -9.80
N ARG A 523 11.32 34.47 -9.82
CA ARG A 523 12.18 34.14 -10.96
C ARG A 523 13.50 33.55 -10.47
N GLU A 524 14.04 32.61 -11.24
CA GLU A 524 15.36 32.02 -10.99
C GLU A 524 16.45 33.12 -11.07
N PRO A 525 17.39 33.20 -10.11
CA PRO A 525 18.47 34.19 -10.12
C PRO A 525 19.34 34.06 -11.39
N PRO A 526 19.29 35.00 -12.35
CA PRO A 526 20.01 34.88 -13.61
C PRO A 526 21.53 35.05 -13.46
N ASN A 527 21.96 35.60 -12.32
CA ASN A 527 23.35 35.83 -11.97
C ASN A 527 24.02 34.64 -11.25
N ASP A 528 23.31 33.53 -11.00
CA ASP A 528 23.86 32.35 -10.34
C ASP A 528 25.04 31.76 -11.15
N PRO A 529 26.27 31.71 -10.59
CA PRO A 529 27.44 31.14 -11.26
C PRO A 529 27.23 29.69 -11.70
N CYS A 530 26.37 28.92 -11.01
CA CYS A 530 26.14 27.52 -11.33
C CYS A 530 25.55 27.33 -12.74
N LEU A 531 24.75 28.29 -13.22
CA LEU A 531 24.14 28.27 -14.55
C LEU A 531 25.18 28.44 -15.66
N ARG A 532 26.33 29.05 -15.35
CA ARG A 532 27.50 29.18 -16.25
C ARG A 532 28.56 28.08 -16.03
N GLY A 533 28.35 27.17 -15.07
CA GLY A 533 29.33 26.15 -14.68
C GLY A 533 30.50 26.68 -13.85
N GLU A 534 30.41 27.94 -13.39
CA GLU A 534 31.41 28.64 -12.59
C GLU A 534 31.22 28.32 -11.09
N LYS A 535 32.32 28.37 -10.33
CA LYS A 535 32.24 28.24 -8.87
C LYS A 535 31.68 29.52 -8.25
N ASP A 536 31.12 29.39 -7.06
CA ASP A 536 30.73 30.52 -6.22
C ASP A 536 31.94 31.44 -5.94
N PRO A 537 31.72 32.76 -5.83
CA PRO A 537 32.79 33.70 -5.50
C PRO A 537 33.33 33.42 -4.09
N LYS A 538 34.47 34.03 -3.72
CA LYS A 538 35.11 33.78 -2.41
C LYS A 538 34.20 34.05 -1.20
N GLY A 539 33.18 34.91 -1.36
CA GLY A 539 32.16 35.20 -0.34
C GLY A 539 30.90 34.32 -0.39
N GLY A 540 30.86 33.31 -1.27
CA GLY A 540 29.67 32.49 -1.52
C GLY A 540 28.66 33.16 -2.44
N PHE A 541 27.70 32.38 -2.93
CA PHE A 541 26.50 32.89 -3.60
C PHE A 541 25.29 32.46 -2.77
N ASP A 542 24.67 33.43 -2.11
CA ASP A 542 23.57 33.17 -1.19
C ASP A 542 22.22 33.20 -1.91
N ILE A 543 21.36 32.23 -1.58
CA ILE A 543 19.99 32.14 -2.09
C ILE A 543 19.08 32.09 -0.88
N LYS A 544 18.27 33.14 -0.71
CA LYS A 544 17.21 33.15 0.29
C LYS A 544 16.07 32.26 -0.19
N VAL A 545 15.91 31.11 0.46
CA VAL A 545 14.82 30.17 0.19
C VAL A 545 13.59 30.55 1.02
N PRO A 546 12.40 30.71 0.41
CA PRO A 546 11.19 30.98 1.19
C PRO A 546 10.82 29.83 2.12
N ARG A 547 9.97 30.13 3.12
CA ARG A 547 9.30 29.13 3.96
C ARG A 547 7.79 29.31 3.84
N ARG A 548 7.10 28.22 3.47
CA ARG A 548 5.65 28.19 3.30
C ARG A 548 5.07 26.92 3.90
N ALA A 549 3.84 27.04 4.39
CA ALA A 549 3.08 25.94 4.97
C ALA A 549 2.24 25.20 3.91
N VAL A 550 2.85 24.80 2.80
CA VAL A 550 2.15 24.09 1.70
C VAL A 550 3.00 22.96 1.13
N GLY A 551 2.39 21.78 0.95
CA GLY A 551 3.06 20.66 0.28
C GLY A 551 3.05 20.83 -1.25
N PRO A 552 3.95 20.12 -1.96
CA PRO A 552 3.85 19.98 -3.41
C PRO A 552 2.59 19.20 -3.83
N SER A 553 2.15 19.38 -5.07
CA SER A 553 1.17 18.48 -5.69
C SER A 553 1.73 17.06 -5.84
N SER A 554 0.84 16.06 -5.86
CA SER A 554 1.18 14.66 -6.18
C SER A 554 2.02 14.54 -7.45
N THR A 555 1.63 15.27 -8.49
CA THR A 555 2.34 15.37 -9.76
C THR A 555 3.77 15.88 -9.58
N GLN A 556 3.97 17.01 -8.88
CA GLN A 556 5.31 17.55 -8.61
C GLN A 556 6.21 16.57 -7.87
N VAL A 557 5.68 15.83 -6.88
CA VAL A 557 6.43 14.81 -6.14
C VAL A 557 6.85 13.69 -7.07
N SER A 558 5.91 13.09 -7.81
CA SER A 558 6.21 11.98 -8.72
C SER A 558 7.22 12.37 -9.81
N TYR A 559 7.08 13.55 -10.42
CA TYR A 559 8.05 14.04 -11.40
C TYR A 559 9.46 14.19 -10.81
N MET A 560 9.56 14.71 -9.58
CA MET A 560 10.84 14.87 -8.92
C MET A 560 11.46 13.52 -8.58
N GLU A 561 10.71 12.58 -8.04
CA GLU A 561 11.19 11.23 -7.70
C GLU A 561 11.70 10.53 -8.97
N ASP A 562 10.90 10.49 -10.03
CA ASP A 562 11.27 9.87 -11.32
C ASP A 562 12.53 10.51 -11.92
N ALA A 563 12.64 11.84 -11.86
CA ALA A 563 13.80 12.56 -12.39
C ALA A 563 15.06 12.36 -11.53
N THR A 564 14.91 12.24 -10.22
CA THR A 564 16.02 11.99 -9.28
C THR A 564 16.52 10.54 -9.39
N ASP A 565 15.61 9.60 -9.63
CA ASP A 565 15.93 8.19 -9.86
C ASP A 565 16.69 8.01 -11.18
N MET A 566 16.21 8.64 -12.26
CA MET A 566 16.85 8.57 -13.58
C MET A 566 18.29 9.10 -13.57
N THR A 567 18.57 10.13 -12.77
CA THR A 567 19.90 10.75 -12.68
C THR A 567 20.86 9.99 -11.77
N GLY A 568 20.38 8.94 -11.08
CA GLY A 568 21.16 8.17 -10.11
C GLY A 568 21.51 8.95 -8.84
N LEU A 569 20.91 10.14 -8.65
CA LEU A 569 21.15 11.00 -7.49
C LEU A 569 20.63 10.35 -6.20
N LYS A 570 19.56 9.55 -6.26
CA LYS A 570 19.03 8.82 -5.09
C LYS A 570 20.06 7.90 -4.42
N LYS A 571 20.91 7.22 -5.20
CA LYS A 571 22.00 6.38 -4.64
C LYS A 571 23.04 7.21 -3.89
N GLN A 572 23.27 8.45 -4.28
CA GLN A 572 24.18 9.39 -3.61
C GLN A 572 23.54 10.01 -2.36
N THR A 573 22.24 10.29 -2.39
CA THR A 573 21.51 10.85 -1.24
C THR A 573 21.23 9.79 -0.16
N GLN A 574 20.92 8.54 -0.53
CA GLN A 574 20.73 7.44 0.43
C GLN A 574 22.02 7.08 1.17
N THR A 575 23.19 7.10 0.51
CA THR A 575 24.49 6.94 1.19
C THR A 575 24.75 8.08 2.17
N TYR A 576 24.43 9.32 1.80
CA TYR A 576 24.59 10.49 2.68
C TYR A 576 23.65 10.44 3.90
N THR A 577 22.42 9.94 3.73
CA THR A 577 21.42 9.82 4.80
C THR A 577 21.72 8.63 5.72
N ALA A 578 22.21 7.51 5.17
CA ALA A 578 22.69 6.37 5.93
C ALA A 578 23.94 6.76 6.76
N GLU A 579 24.90 7.48 6.19
CA GLU A 579 26.06 8.00 6.93
C GLU A 579 25.66 8.97 8.05
N LYS A 580 24.65 9.83 7.84
CA LYS A 580 24.10 10.69 8.91
C LYS A 580 23.41 9.89 10.02
N ARG A 581 22.63 8.86 9.69
CA ARG A 581 21.99 7.97 10.68
C ARG A 581 23.03 7.18 11.49
N THR A 582 24.09 6.69 10.85
CA THR A 582 25.20 6.01 11.54
C THR A 582 25.98 6.96 12.44
N ARG A 583 26.18 8.23 12.03
CA ARG A 583 26.83 9.25 12.87
C ARG A 583 25.96 9.71 14.04
N GLN A 584 24.64 9.78 13.89
CA GLN A 584 23.72 10.05 15.01
C GLN A 584 23.65 8.87 16.00
N GLN A 585 23.78 7.62 15.54
CA GLN A 585 23.85 6.47 16.45
C GLN A 585 25.23 6.34 17.14
N GLN A 586 26.32 6.79 16.52
CA GLN A 586 27.66 6.79 17.13
C GLN A 586 27.94 8.00 18.03
N GLY A 587 27.08 9.03 18.02
CA GLY A 587 27.17 10.19 18.91
C GLY A 587 26.55 9.98 20.30
N ASN A 588 25.96 8.81 20.57
CA ASN A 588 25.31 8.43 21.83
C ASN A 588 26.05 7.30 22.57
N THR A 589 27.36 7.15 22.35
CA THR A 589 28.26 6.31 23.18
C THR A 589 29.22 7.15 23.98
#